data_AF-A0A2E3BYG9-F1
#
_entry.id   AF-A0A2E3BYG9-F1
#
_cell.length_a   1.000
_cell.length_b   1.000
_cell.length_c   1.000
_cell.angle_alpha   90.00
_cell.angle_beta   90.00
_cell.angle_gamma   90.00
#
_symmetry.space_group_name_H-M   'P 1'
#
loop_
_entity.id
_entity.type
_entity.pdbx_description
1 polymer ?
#
loop_
_entity_poly.entity_id
_entity_poly.type
_entity_poly.pdbx_seq_one_letter_code
_entity_poly.pdbx_strand_id
1 'polypeptide(L)'
;MTDYLIVAVLIFLFLIFNSNNSTEGFSLQSVPEPRCLDCYYKKPSECMNCGNCGLCVNGRFSKCIPGDEHGPYFNDECEKWVWKDHKIGKINNEPKIYKSRPWNWFYKQYPMQGSVLPVTRATLGN
;
A
#
# COMPACT_ATOMS: atom_id res chain seq x y z
N MET A 1 34.07 35.06 -35.75
CA MET A 1 34.15 33.58 -35.67
C MET A 1 34.43 33.14 -34.22
N THR A 2 35.30 33.84 -33.51
CA THR A 2 35.55 33.69 -32.06
C THR A 2 34.31 33.88 -31.18
N ASP A 3 33.42 34.81 -31.54
CA ASP A 3 32.24 35.13 -30.70
C ASP A 3 31.23 33.97 -30.62
N TYR A 4 31.06 33.23 -31.73
CA TYR A 4 30.18 32.06 -31.76
C TYR A 4 30.71 30.90 -30.92
N LEU A 5 32.03 30.74 -30.82
CA LEU A 5 32.64 29.71 -29.98
C LEU A 5 32.39 29.97 -28.50
N ILE A 6 32.45 31.24 -28.07
CA ILE A 6 32.19 31.62 -26.68
C ILE A 6 30.73 31.34 -26.32
N VAL A 7 29.79 31.71 -27.19
CA VAL A 7 28.35 31.45 -26.96
C VAL A 7 28.06 29.94 -26.91
N ALA A 8 28.66 29.13 -27.79
CA ALA A 8 28.48 27.68 -27.79
C ALA A 8 28.97 27.02 -26.49
N VAL A 9 30.12 27.46 -25.96
CA VAL A 9 30.68 26.94 -24.70
C VAL A 9 29.78 27.29 -23.51
N LEU A 10 29.22 28.51 -23.47
CA LEU A 10 28.32 28.92 -22.39
C LEU A 10 27.01 28.11 -22.38
N ILE A 11 26.43 27.84 -23.55
CA ILE A 11 25.24 26.99 -23.68
C ILE A 11 25.53 25.57 -23.18
N PHE A 12 26.69 25.01 -23.56
CA PHE A 12 27.08 23.66 -23.13
C PHE A 12 27.25 23.56 -21.62
N LEU A 13 27.92 24.53 -20.99
CA LEU A 13 28.06 24.59 -19.53
C LEU A 13 26.72 24.75 -18.81
N PHE A 14 25.82 25.58 -19.36
CA PHE A 14 24.47 25.75 -18.82
C PHE A 14 23.67 24.43 -18.86
N LEU A 15 23.78 23.65 -19.94
CA LEU A 15 23.11 22.35 -20.03
C LEU A 15 23.64 21.33 -19.01
N ILE A 16 24.97 21.27 -18.80
CA ILE A 16 25.59 20.40 -17.78
C ILE A 16 25.13 20.80 -16.38
N PHE A 17 25.02 22.10 -16.11
CA PHE A 17 24.61 22.57 -14.78
C PHE A 17 23.15 22.24 -14.48
N ASN A 18 22.27 22.31 -15.49
CA ASN A 18 20.86 21.97 -15.35
C ASN A 18 20.60 20.46 -15.31
N SER A 19 21.44 19.62 -15.91
CA SER A 19 21.25 18.16 -15.90
C SER A 19 21.47 17.52 -14.52
N ASN A 20 22.23 18.17 -13.62
CA ASN A 20 22.59 17.61 -12.32
C ASN A 20 21.50 17.74 -11.24
N ASN A 21 20.40 18.46 -11.53
CA ASN A 21 19.30 18.66 -10.59
C ASN A 21 18.10 17.72 -10.80
N SER A 22 18.21 16.77 -11.72
CA SER A 22 17.22 15.69 -11.87
C SER A 22 17.61 14.52 -10.97
N THR A 23 17.55 14.71 -9.66
CA THR A 23 17.32 13.58 -8.76
C THR A 23 15.93 13.04 -9.07
N GLU A 24 15.89 12.01 -9.92
CA GLU A 24 14.66 11.28 -10.19
C GLU A 24 14.12 10.76 -8.85
N GLY A 25 13.03 11.37 -8.38
CA GLY A 25 12.40 11.11 -7.09
C GLY A 25 11.68 9.77 -7.03
N PHE A 26 12.24 8.72 -7.63
CA PHE A 26 11.85 7.35 -7.34
C PHE A 26 12.42 7.00 -5.98
N SER A 27 11.73 7.45 -4.93
CA SER A 27 11.84 6.85 -3.61
C SER A 27 11.26 5.45 -3.69
N LEU A 28 12.03 4.56 -4.32
CA LEU A 28 11.86 3.10 -4.35
C LEU A 28 12.21 2.50 -2.99
N GLN A 29 11.91 3.24 -1.92
CA GLN A 29 11.91 2.74 -0.56
C GLN A 29 10.55 2.09 -0.30
N SER A 30 10.14 1.19 -1.21
CA SER A 30 9.19 0.14 -0.85
C SER A 30 9.92 -0.71 0.17
N VAL A 31 9.81 -0.35 1.44
CA VAL A 31 10.25 -1.22 2.54
C VAL A 31 9.60 -2.56 2.26
N PRO A 32 10.37 -3.63 1.97
CA PRO A 32 9.78 -4.90 1.63
C PRO A 32 8.88 -5.29 2.79
N GLU A 33 7.58 -5.32 2.53
CA GLU A 33 6.59 -5.73 3.52
C GLU A 33 7.01 -7.11 4.03
N PRO A 34 7.10 -7.32 5.35
CA PRO A 34 7.42 -8.63 5.88
C PRO A 34 6.32 -9.59 5.42
N ARG A 35 6.69 -10.48 4.48
CA ARG A 35 5.82 -11.55 4.02
C ARG A 35 5.83 -12.63 5.05
N CYS A 36 4.65 -13.05 5.45
CA CYS A 36 4.48 -14.16 6.36
C CYS A 36 4.25 -15.42 5.57
N LEU A 37 4.98 -16.49 5.93
CA LEU A 37 4.79 -17.81 5.33
C LEU A 37 3.39 -18.36 5.59
N ASP A 38 2.81 -18.03 6.75
CA ASP A 38 1.50 -18.52 7.14
C ASP A 38 0.65 -17.44 7.81
N CYS A 39 -0.52 -17.17 7.23
CA CYS A 39 -1.52 -16.26 7.78
C CYS A 39 -2.49 -16.98 8.72
N TYR A 40 -2.75 -18.28 8.51
CA TYR A 40 -3.86 -18.99 9.16
C TYR A 40 -3.63 -19.24 10.65
N TYR A 41 -2.36 -19.34 11.08
CA TYR A 41 -2.00 -19.52 12.49
C TYR A 41 -1.82 -18.20 13.25
N LYS A 42 -2.03 -17.05 12.60
CA LYS A 42 -1.81 -15.75 13.24
C LYS A 42 -3.03 -15.28 13.99
N LYS A 43 -2.77 -14.66 15.13
CA LYS A 43 -3.79 -13.93 15.88
C LYS A 43 -4.23 -12.68 15.08
N PRO A 44 -5.47 -12.21 15.24
CA PRO A 44 -5.93 -10.96 14.61
C PRO A 44 -5.00 -9.76 14.82
N SER A 45 -4.42 -9.64 16.02
CA SER A 45 -3.47 -8.57 16.36
C SER A 45 -2.16 -8.61 15.57
N GLU A 46 -1.77 -9.79 15.07
CA GLU A 46 -0.52 -10.02 14.32
C GLU A 46 -0.76 -10.10 12.82
N CYS A 47 -2.01 -10.29 12.39
CA CYS A 47 -2.38 -10.42 10.98
C CYS A 47 -1.96 -9.18 10.16
N MET A 48 -2.20 -8.00 10.74
CA MET A 48 -1.88 -6.69 10.14
C MET A 48 -0.39 -6.33 10.21
N ASN A 49 0.48 -7.27 10.58
CA ASN A 49 1.92 -7.07 10.46
C ASN A 49 2.45 -7.62 9.13
N CYS A 50 1.66 -8.43 8.42
CA CYS A 50 2.08 -9.10 7.19
C CYS A 50 1.38 -8.47 5.98
N GLY A 51 2.15 -8.05 4.98
CA GLY A 51 1.59 -7.43 3.77
C GLY A 51 0.78 -8.39 2.87
N ASN A 52 0.96 -9.70 3.06
CA ASN A 52 0.27 -10.76 2.32
C ASN A 52 -0.86 -11.44 3.11
N CYS A 53 -1.31 -10.83 4.21
CA CYS A 53 -2.40 -11.33 5.03
C CYS A 53 -3.44 -10.23 5.26
N GLY A 54 -4.69 -10.66 5.51
CA GLY A 54 -5.75 -9.78 5.97
C GLY A 54 -6.74 -10.50 6.88
N LEU A 55 -7.56 -9.71 7.56
CA LEU A 55 -8.58 -10.19 8.47
C LEU A 55 -9.88 -10.36 7.70
N CYS A 56 -10.32 -11.60 7.60
CA CYS A 56 -11.66 -11.92 7.18
C CYS A 56 -12.59 -11.93 8.38
N VAL A 57 -13.70 -11.19 8.31
CA VAL A 57 -14.68 -11.07 9.39
C VAL A 57 -16.03 -11.58 8.91
N ASN A 58 -16.56 -12.58 9.62
CA ASN A 58 -17.86 -13.21 9.38
C ASN A 58 -18.69 -13.11 10.66
N GLY A 59 -19.65 -12.18 10.69
CA GLY A 59 -20.40 -11.86 11.90
C GLY A 59 -19.50 -11.45 13.08
N ARG A 60 -19.41 -12.32 14.10
CA ARG A 60 -18.58 -12.12 15.31
C ARG A 60 -17.22 -12.80 15.24
N PHE A 61 -16.97 -13.61 14.22
CA PHE A 61 -15.72 -14.33 14.07
C PHE A 61 -14.79 -13.57 13.14
N SER A 62 -13.50 -13.52 13.50
CA SER A 62 -12.46 -12.99 12.63
C SER A 62 -11.33 -14.00 12.50
N LYS A 63 -10.85 -14.17 11.28
CA LYS A 63 -9.78 -15.10 10.93
C LYS A 63 -8.76 -14.40 10.05
N CYS A 64 -7.48 -14.59 10.35
CA CYS A 64 -6.42 -14.14 9.47
C CYS A 64 -6.28 -15.12 8.32
N ILE A 65 -6.37 -14.64 7.08
CA ILE A 65 -6.23 -15.46 5.88
C ILE A 65 -5.33 -14.76 4.84
N PRO A 66 -4.72 -15.50 3.92
CA PRO A 66 -3.89 -14.93 2.86
C PRO A 66 -4.69 -14.04 1.91
N GLY A 67 -4.13 -12.89 1.55
CA GLY A 67 -4.75 -11.95 0.63
C GLY A 67 -3.94 -10.67 0.45
N ASP A 68 -4.50 -9.71 -0.29
CA ASP A 68 -3.91 -8.41 -0.57
C ASP A 68 -4.95 -7.29 -0.51
N GLU A 69 -4.58 -6.13 -1.06
CA GLU A 69 -5.42 -4.96 -1.24
C GLU A 69 -6.74 -5.20 -2.00
N HIS A 70 -6.81 -6.26 -2.80
CA HIS A 70 -7.97 -6.64 -3.60
C HIS A 70 -8.86 -7.67 -2.91
N GLY A 71 -8.42 -8.27 -1.80
CA GLY A 71 -9.19 -9.26 -1.06
C GLY A 71 -8.40 -10.51 -0.67
N PRO A 72 -9.07 -11.50 -0.05
CA PRO A 72 -8.48 -12.80 0.16
C PRO A 72 -8.18 -13.50 -1.17
N TYR A 73 -7.08 -14.26 -1.21
CA TYR A 73 -6.70 -15.02 -2.41
C TYR A 73 -7.59 -16.24 -2.63
N PHE A 74 -8.16 -16.79 -1.56
CA PHE A 74 -9.06 -17.94 -1.59
C PHE A 74 -10.49 -17.50 -1.34
N ASN A 75 -11.43 -18.26 -1.89
CA ASN A 75 -12.87 -17.99 -1.83
C ASN A 75 -13.43 -18.43 -0.47
N ASP A 76 -12.82 -17.93 0.62
CA ASP A 76 -13.40 -18.03 1.95
C ASP A 76 -14.60 -17.08 1.97
N GLU A 77 -15.78 -17.57 2.34
CA GLU A 77 -17.03 -16.77 2.43
C GLU A 77 -16.82 -15.59 3.38
N CYS A 78 -16.28 -14.48 2.87
CA CYS A 78 -15.77 -13.40 3.67
C CYS A 78 -16.73 -12.21 3.64
N GLU A 79 -17.50 -12.02 4.70
CA GLU A 79 -18.48 -10.94 4.75
C GLU A 79 -17.81 -9.57 4.78
N LYS A 80 -16.62 -9.44 5.37
CA LYS A 80 -15.84 -8.20 5.37
C LYS A 80 -14.35 -8.51 5.32
N TRP A 81 -13.65 -7.85 4.41
CA TRP A 81 -12.20 -7.92 4.32
C TRP A 81 -11.56 -6.68 4.94
N VAL A 82 -10.66 -6.90 5.87
CA VAL A 82 -9.84 -5.85 6.48
C VAL A 82 -8.39 -6.13 6.12
N TRP A 83 -7.70 -5.13 5.60
CA TRP A 83 -6.28 -5.24 5.29
C TRP A 83 -5.57 -3.95 5.66
N LYS A 84 -4.25 -4.03 5.80
CA LYS A 84 -3.41 -2.87 6.10
C LYS A 84 -2.53 -2.59 4.89
N ASP A 85 -2.63 -1.38 4.38
CA ASP A 85 -1.73 -0.91 3.34
C ASP A 85 -0.42 -0.46 3.98
N HIS A 86 0.68 -1.11 3.61
CA HIS A 86 2.00 -0.63 4.01
C HIS A 86 2.69 0.20 2.91
N LYS A 87 2.12 0.28 1.70
CA LYS A 87 2.60 1.15 0.60
C LYS A 87 2.15 2.59 0.80
N ILE A 88 0.94 2.81 1.31
CA ILE A 88 0.44 4.15 1.57
C ILE A 88 1.12 4.68 2.84
N GLY A 89 2.04 5.62 2.64
CA GLY A 89 2.80 6.28 3.69
C GLY A 89 1.94 6.63 4.90
N LYS A 90 2.54 6.49 6.09
CA LYS A 90 1.89 6.79 7.37
C LYS A 90 1.30 8.19 7.31
N ILE A 91 -0.02 8.33 7.40
CA ILE A 91 -0.62 9.63 7.71
C ILE A 91 -0.56 9.76 9.22
N ASN A 92 0.12 10.78 9.72
CA ASN A 92 0.27 11.05 11.16
C ASN A 92 0.91 9.90 11.95
N ASN A 93 1.90 9.20 11.37
CA ASN A 93 2.58 8.04 11.99
C ASN A 93 1.70 6.80 12.24
N GLU A 94 0.45 6.79 11.82
CA GLU A 94 -0.44 5.64 11.99
C GLU A 94 -0.59 4.83 10.69
N PRO A 95 -0.64 3.50 10.77
CA PRO A 95 -0.93 2.65 9.62
C PRO A 95 -2.38 2.81 9.18
N LYS A 96 -2.63 2.95 7.88
CA LYS A 96 -3.99 2.98 7.34
C LYS A 96 -4.58 1.57 7.30
N ILE A 97 -5.72 1.41 7.97
CA ILE A 97 -6.50 0.18 7.93
C ILE A 97 -7.68 0.42 6.98
N TYR A 98 -7.86 -0.48 6.03
CA TYR A 98 -8.93 -0.42 5.04
C TYR A 98 -9.96 -1.48 5.36
N LYS A 99 -11.24 -1.09 5.32
CA LYS A 99 -12.37 -2.01 5.36
C LYS A 99 -12.98 -2.04 3.96
N SER A 100 -12.98 -3.20 3.31
CA SER A 100 -13.73 -3.36 2.08
C SER A 100 -15.23 -3.43 2.39
N ARG A 101 -16.06 -3.13 1.39
CA ARG A 101 -17.45 -3.59 1.34
C ARG A 101 -17.49 -5.13 1.33
N PRO A 102 -18.65 -5.76 1.56
CA PRO A 102 -18.74 -7.20 1.59
C PRO A 102 -18.04 -7.84 0.40
N TRP A 103 -17.08 -8.70 0.69
CA TRP A 103 -16.25 -9.28 -0.35
C TRP A 103 -17.10 -10.27 -1.13
N ASN A 104 -17.15 -10.10 -2.44
CA ASN A 104 -17.73 -11.06 -3.34
C ASN A 104 -16.82 -11.10 -4.57
N TRP A 105 -16.39 -12.31 -4.93
CA TRP A 105 -15.46 -12.58 -6.03
C TRP A 105 -15.89 -11.97 -7.38
N PHE A 106 -17.19 -11.74 -7.58
CA PHE A 106 -17.73 -11.05 -8.76
C PHE A 106 -17.32 -9.56 -8.84
N TYR A 107 -16.88 -8.93 -7.75
CA TYR A 107 -16.45 -7.52 -7.72
C TYR A 107 -14.98 -7.30 -8.08
N LYS A 108 -14.24 -8.34 -8.53
CA LYS A 108 -12.84 -8.22 -8.98
C LYS A 108 -12.58 -7.12 -10.02
N GLN A 109 -13.63 -6.64 -10.68
CA GLN A 109 -13.53 -5.66 -11.78
C GLN A 109 -13.75 -4.20 -11.36
N TYR A 110 -14.19 -3.93 -10.13
CA TYR A 110 -14.41 -2.54 -9.70
C TYR A 110 -13.20 -2.02 -8.93
N PRO A 111 -12.60 -0.88 -9.32
CA PRO A 111 -11.64 -0.23 -8.46
C PRO A 111 -12.33 0.04 -7.12
N MET A 112 -11.75 -0.47 -6.02
CA MET A 112 -12.29 -0.27 -4.68
C MET A 112 -12.27 1.23 -4.34
N GLN A 113 -13.31 1.96 -4.73
CA GLN A 113 -13.65 3.27 -4.20
C GLN A 113 -14.26 3.07 -2.81
N GLY A 114 -13.45 2.54 -1.90
CA GLY A 114 -13.79 2.44 -0.49
C GLY A 114 -13.72 3.82 0.14
N SER A 115 -14.85 4.31 0.65
CA SER A 115 -14.90 5.46 1.55
C SER A 115 -13.90 5.24 2.70
N VAL A 116 -12.84 6.05 2.73
CA VAL A 116 -11.79 6.02 3.73
C VAL A 116 -12.39 6.41 5.07
N LEU A 117 -12.75 5.44 5.89
CA LEU A 117 -13.06 5.68 7.30
C LEU A 117 -11.86 5.21 8.11
N PRO A 118 -11.08 6.12 8.72
CA PRO A 118 -9.99 5.73 9.60
C PRO A 118 -10.56 4.91 10.76
N VAL A 119 -10.22 3.62 10.78
CA VAL A 119 -10.60 2.72 11.87
C VAL A 119 -9.55 2.87 12.94
N THR A 120 -9.82 3.72 13.93
CA THR A 120 -8.95 3.81 15.11
C THR A 120 -9.03 2.52 15.91
N ARG A 121 -7.88 2.12 16.50
CA ARG A 121 -7.66 0.87 17.25
C ARG A 121 -8.72 0.60 18.34
N ALA A 122 -9.41 1.64 18.80
CA ALA A 122 -10.50 1.57 19.77
C ALA A 122 -11.74 0.78 19.29
N THR A 123 -11.91 0.56 17.99
CA THR A 123 -13.11 -0.11 17.43
C THR A 123 -12.93 -1.60 17.14
N LEU A 124 -11.75 -2.17 17.42
CA LEU A 124 -11.43 -3.60 17.20
C LEU A 124 -11.42 -4.44 18.49
N GLY A 125 -11.65 -3.83 19.65
CA GLY A 125 -11.78 -4.51 20.93
C GLY A 125 -13.22 -4.51 21.40
N ASN A 126 -13.97 -5.57 21.08
CA ASN A 126 -15.12 -6.09 21.83
C ASN A 126 -15.48 -7.48 21.30
#